data_AF-K7NA11-F1
#
_entry.id   AF-K7NA11-F1
#
_cell.length_a   1.000
_cell.length_b   1.000
_cell.length_c   1.000
_cell.angle_alpha   90.00
_cell.angle_beta   90.00
_cell.angle_gamma   90.00
#
_symmetry.space_group_name_H-M   'P 1'
#
loop_
_entity.id
_entity.type
_entity.pdbx_description
1 polymer ?
#
loop_
_entity_poly.entity_id
_entity_poly.type
_entity_poly.pdbx_seq_one_letter_code
_entity_poly.pdbx_strand_id
1 'polypeptide(L)'
;GWYGGFAVEVMKMGKPVAVYIREEDLEFIPAEMANNLIKSIINITPFNIEEVLSKYIENNTLLYEKSVQVVNYVEKWHNPLYVAKIVKEIYEK
;
A
#
# COMPACT_ATOMS: atom_id res chain seq x y z
N GLY A 1 6.07 2.21 10.94
CA GLY A 1 6.77 1.69 9.76
C GLY A 1 5.96 2.07 8.55
N TRP A 2 6.62 2.30 7.43
CA TRP A 2 5.98 2.68 6.18
C TRP A 2 6.70 2.01 5.00
N TYR A 3 6.05 2.01 3.84
CA TYR A 3 6.64 1.51 2.60
C TYR A 3 7.41 2.63 1.88
N GLY A 4 8.55 2.30 1.26
CA GLY A 4 9.34 3.25 0.48
C GLY A 4 8.94 3.34 -0.99
N GLY A 5 9.63 4.18 -1.76
CA GLY A 5 9.39 4.37 -3.20
C GLY A 5 9.46 3.07 -4.03
N PHE A 6 10.41 2.19 -3.72
CA PHE A 6 10.52 0.88 -4.38
C PHE A 6 9.23 0.05 -4.26
N ALA A 7 8.56 0.10 -3.11
CA ALA A 7 7.30 -0.61 -2.94
C ALA A 7 6.21 -0.07 -3.88
N VAL A 8 6.18 1.24 -4.13
CA VAL A 8 5.23 1.87 -5.06
C VAL A 8 5.46 1.38 -6.50
N GLU A 9 6.72 1.29 -6.93
CA GLU A 9 7.10 0.75 -8.24
C GLU A 9 6.67 -0.71 -8.39
N VAL A 10 6.96 -1.53 -7.39
CA VAL A 10 6.58 -2.96 -7.34
C VAL A 10 5.06 -3.14 -7.34
N MET A 11 4.34 -2.33 -6.56
CA MET A 11 2.87 -2.31 -6.54
C MET A 11 2.29 -1.90 -7.91
N LYS A 12 2.92 -0.95 -8.62
CA LYS A 12 2.51 -0.56 -9.98
C LYS A 12 2.68 -1.70 -10.99
N MET A 13 3.65 -2.59 -10.78
CA MET A 13 3.83 -3.81 -11.57
C MET A 13 2.84 -4.93 -11.22
N GLY A 14 1.88 -4.69 -10.31
CA GLY A 14 0.92 -5.71 -9.86
C GLY A 14 1.51 -6.73 -8.90
N LYS A 15 2.66 -6.43 -8.28
CA LYS A 15 3.27 -7.34 -7.30
C LYS A 15 2.84 -6.92 -5.89
N PRO A 16 2.14 -7.79 -5.13
CA PRO A 16 1.83 -7.52 -3.73
C PRO A 16 3.09 -7.28 -2.90
N VAL A 17 3.00 -6.37 -1.94
CA VAL A 17 4.12 -6.05 -1.03
C VAL A 17 3.74 -6.41 0.41
N ALA A 18 4.65 -7.11 1.08
CA ALA A 18 4.58 -7.38 2.49
C ALA A 18 5.43 -6.36 3.25
N VAL A 19 4.78 -5.52 4.07
CA VAL A 19 5.43 -4.40 4.76
C VAL A 19 4.83 -4.22 6.14
N TYR A 20 5.62 -3.72 7.08
CA TYR A 20 5.11 -3.28 8.37
C TYR A 20 4.54 -1.87 8.27
N ILE A 21 3.23 -1.71 8.52
CA ILE A 21 2.56 -0.41 8.67
C ILE A 21 2.31 -0.15 10.15
N ARG A 22 2.77 1.00 10.65
CA ARG A 22 2.43 1.43 12.01
C ARG A 22 1.06 2.09 11.99
N GLU A 23 0.15 1.54 12.79
CA GLU A 23 -1.25 1.97 12.80
C GLU A 23 -1.44 3.41 13.26
N GLU A 24 -0.62 3.86 14.21
CA GLU A 24 -0.61 5.25 14.71
C GLU A 24 -0.34 6.27 13.59
N ASP A 25 0.38 5.89 12.52
CA ASP A 25 0.68 6.82 11.42
C ASP A 25 -0.52 7.00 10.46
N LEU A 26 -1.56 6.16 10.57
CA LEU A 26 -2.71 6.18 9.65
C LEU A 26 -3.61 7.41 9.84
N GLU A 27 -3.53 8.07 11.00
CA GLU A 27 -4.30 9.30 11.27
C GLU A 27 -3.83 10.49 10.42
N PHE A 28 -2.59 10.45 9.91
CA PHE A 28 -1.99 11.53 9.12
C PHE A 28 -2.37 11.50 7.64
N ILE A 29 -3.11 10.47 7.19
CA ILE A 29 -3.58 10.32 5.81
C ILE A 29 -5.11 10.33 5.76
N PRO A 30 -5.72 10.64 4.60
CA PRO A 30 -7.17 10.56 4.45
C PRO A 30 -7.71 9.20 4.89
N ALA A 31 -8.83 9.17 5.62
CA ALA A 31 -9.42 7.92 6.13
C ALA A 31 -9.71 6.90 5.00
N GLU A 32 -10.08 7.39 3.81
CA GLU A 32 -10.25 6.53 2.65
C GLU A 32 -8.93 5.89 2.20
N MET A 33 -7.84 6.66 2.18
CA MET A 33 -6.50 6.17 1.86
C MET A 33 -6.04 5.12 2.87
N ALA A 34 -6.27 5.34 4.17
CA ALA A 34 -5.93 4.37 5.21
C ALA A 34 -6.68 3.05 5.00
N ASN A 35 -8.00 3.12 4.75
CA ASN A 35 -8.80 1.94 4.45
C ASN A 35 -8.34 1.22 3.17
N ASN A 36 -7.99 1.96 2.13
CA ASN A 36 -7.46 1.36 0.90
C ASN A 36 -6.09 0.73 1.14
N LEU A 37 -5.22 1.38 1.91
CA LEU A 37 -3.89 0.88 2.26
C LEU A 37 -3.96 -0.46 2.98
N ILE A 38 -4.73 -0.53 4.09
CA ILE A 38 -4.90 -1.77 4.88
C ILE A 38 -5.42 -2.91 4.01
N LYS A 39 -6.32 -2.60 3.08
CA LYS A 39 -6.85 -3.59 2.14
C LYS A 39 -5.81 -4.04 1.13
N SER A 40 -4.98 -3.15 0.60
CA SER A 40 -4.08 -3.47 -0.52
C SER A 40 -2.78 -4.15 -0.10
N ILE A 41 -2.13 -3.70 0.97
CA ILE A 41 -0.84 -4.25 1.39
C ILE A 41 -1.01 -5.53 2.23
N ILE A 42 0.07 -6.30 2.35
CA ILE A 42 0.15 -7.44 3.26
C ILE A 42 0.89 -6.95 4.51
N ASN A 43 0.18 -6.71 5.62
CA ASN A 43 0.81 -6.20 6.83
C ASN A 43 1.53 -7.33 7.56
N ILE A 44 2.81 -7.14 7.85
CA ILE A 44 3.65 -8.11 8.55
C ILE A 44 4.43 -7.48 9.69
N THR A 45 4.74 -8.29 10.67
CA THR A 45 5.59 -7.99 11.82
C THR A 45 6.63 -9.11 11.97
N PRO A 46 7.71 -8.91 12.74
CA PRO A 46 8.66 -9.98 13.03
C PRO A 46 8.02 -11.23 13.68
N PHE A 47 6.86 -11.07 14.33
CA PHE A 47 6.18 -12.13 15.08
C PHE A 47 5.22 -12.98 14.24
N ASN A 48 4.82 -12.51 13.05
CA ASN A 48 3.84 -13.21 12.20
C ASN A 48 4.30 -13.35 10.74
N ILE A 49 5.55 -13.02 10.41
CA ILE A 49 6.04 -13.01 9.04
C ILE A 49 5.88 -14.37 8.35
N GLU A 50 6.19 -15.48 9.05
CA GLU A 50 6.05 -16.83 8.51
C GLU A 50 4.59 -17.17 8.21
N GLU A 51 3.72 -17.05 9.22
CA GLU A 51 2.29 -17.33 9.10
C GLU A 51 1.64 -16.53 7.96
N VAL A 52 1.90 -15.22 7.92
CA VAL A 52 1.30 -14.33 6.93
C VAL A 52 1.83 -14.65 5.54
N LEU A 53 3.13 -14.88 5.36
CA LEU A 53 3.68 -15.21 4.05
C LEU A 53 3.16 -16.56 3.55
N SER A 54 3.12 -17.60 4.39
CA SER A 54 2.58 -18.91 4.02
C SER A 54 1.13 -18.80 3.53
N LYS A 55 0.28 -18.04 4.24
CA LYS A 55 -1.11 -17.79 3.85
C LYS A 55 -1.26 -17.28 2.40
N TYR A 56 -0.41 -16.35 1.97
CA TYR A 56 -0.51 -15.78 0.63
C TYR A 56 0.22 -16.63 -0.43
N ILE A 57 1.36 -17.23 -0.09
CA ILE A 57 2.14 -18.06 -1.02
C ILE A 57 1.38 -19.37 -1.35
N GLU A 58 0.68 -19.94 -0.39
CA GLU A 58 -0.09 -21.18 -0.58
C GLU A 58 -1.49 -20.93 -1.19
N ASN A 59 -1.92 -19.67 -1.31
CA ASN A 59 -3.22 -19.29 -1.85
C ASN A 59 -3.09 -18.26 -2.98
N ASN A 60 -2.88 -18.76 -4.20
CA ASN A 60 -2.75 -17.94 -5.40
C ASN A 60 -3.95 -17.02 -5.66
N THR A 61 -5.16 -17.43 -5.32
CA THR A 61 -6.36 -16.59 -5.48
C THR A 61 -6.26 -15.35 -4.61
N LEU A 62 -5.94 -15.54 -3.33
CA LEU A 62 -5.76 -14.44 -2.38
C LEU A 62 -4.58 -13.53 -2.77
N LEU A 63 -3.48 -14.11 -3.26
CA LEU A 63 -2.34 -13.35 -3.74
C LEU A 63 -2.70 -12.51 -4.99
N TYR A 64 -3.49 -13.07 -5.90
CA TYR A 64 -3.99 -12.35 -7.07
C TYR A 64 -4.95 -11.21 -6.69
N GLU A 65 -5.84 -11.42 -5.72
CA GLU A 65 -6.70 -10.36 -5.18
C GLU A 65 -5.88 -9.19 -4.63
N LYS A 66 -4.81 -9.49 -3.88
CA LYS A 66 -3.87 -8.46 -3.41
C LYS A 66 -3.19 -7.73 -4.57
N SER A 67 -2.81 -8.44 -5.62
CA SER A 67 -2.20 -7.86 -6.83
C SER A 67 -3.11 -6.79 -7.45
N VAL A 68 -4.40 -7.10 -7.61
CA VAL A 68 -5.39 -6.15 -8.13
C VAL A 68 -5.56 -4.96 -7.17
N GLN A 69 -5.61 -5.21 -5.87
CA GLN A 69 -5.79 -4.16 -4.86
C GLN A 69 -4.60 -3.19 -4.78
N VAL A 70 -3.36 -3.67 -4.91
CA VAL A 70 -2.18 -2.78 -4.88
C VAL A 70 -2.10 -1.89 -6.12
N VAL A 71 -2.48 -2.38 -7.29
CA VAL A 71 -2.53 -1.57 -8.52
C VAL A 71 -3.54 -0.43 -8.34
N ASN A 72 -4.77 -0.76 -7.91
CA ASN A 72 -5.81 0.24 -7.68
C ASN A 72 -5.40 1.29 -6.64
N TYR A 73 -4.69 0.87 -5.58
CA TYR A 73 -4.19 1.77 -4.55
C TYR A 73 -3.17 2.77 -5.10
N VAL A 74 -2.17 2.28 -5.85
CA VAL A 74 -1.13 3.13 -6.44
C VAL A 74 -1.70 4.05 -7.52
N GLU A 75 -2.62 3.55 -8.35
CA GLU A 75 -3.25 4.36 -9.40
C GLU A 75 -4.09 5.51 -8.86
N LYS A 76 -4.66 5.36 -7.67
CA LYS A 76 -5.42 6.42 -7.01
C LYS A 76 -4.52 7.37 -6.22
N TRP A 77 -3.75 6.84 -5.28
CA TRP A 77 -3.09 7.64 -4.24
C TRP A 77 -1.65 8.05 -4.59
N HIS A 78 -1.00 7.32 -5.50
CA HIS A 78 0.36 7.59 -5.97
C HIS A 78 0.40 8.05 -7.43
N ASN A 79 -0.74 8.48 -7.98
CA ASN A 79 -0.78 9.10 -9.30
C ASN A 79 0.04 10.40 -9.29
N PRO A 80 1.02 10.56 -10.18
CA PRO A 80 1.90 11.73 -10.17
C PRO A 80 1.15 13.05 -10.37
N LEU A 81 0.08 13.07 -11.17
CA LEU A 81 -0.72 14.27 -11.38
C LEU A 81 -1.54 14.62 -10.14
N TYR A 82 -2.08 13.62 -9.43
CA TYR A 82 -2.79 13.80 -8.17
C TYR A 82 -1.88 14.40 -7.10
N VAL A 83 -0.70 13.79 -6.90
CA VAL A 83 0.28 14.24 -5.91
C VAL A 83 0.81 15.63 -6.26
N ALA A 84 1.20 15.87 -7.51
CA ALA A 84 1.70 17.18 -7.95
C ALA A 84 0.66 18.29 -7.75
N LYS A 85 -0.63 18.00 -7.97
CA LYS A 85 -1.71 18.95 -7.72
C LYS A 85 -1.78 19.35 -6.24
N ILE A 86 -1.77 18.38 -5.32
CA ILE A 86 -1.81 18.67 -3.87
C ILE A 86 -0.62 19.51 -3.45
N VAL A 87 0.58 19.15 -3.92
CA VAL A 87 1.81 19.90 -3.59
C VAL A 87 1.71 21.32 -4.13
N LYS A 88 1.33 21.50 -5.40
CA LYS A 88 1.15 22.82 -6.02
C LYS A 88 0.20 23.72 -5.22
N GLU A 89 -0.94 23.20 -4.80
CA GLU A 89 -1.94 23.94 -4.01
C GLU A 89 -1.42 24.41 -2.64
N ILE A 90 -0.38 23.79 -2.10
CA ILE A 90 0.26 24.23 -0.84
C ILE A 90 1.24 25.38 -1.12
N TYR A 91 2.01 25.31 -2.22
CA TYR A 91 3.03 26.31 -2.56
C TYR A 91 2.46 27.58 -3.21
N GLU A 92 1.27 27.52 -3.80
CA GLU A 92 0.60 28.68 -4.41
C GLU A 92 -0.33 29.44 -3.44
N LYS A 93 -0.41 29.00 -2.17
CA LYS A 93 -1.07 29.75 -1.09
C LYS A 93 -0.11 30.77 -0.50
#